data_AF-A0A3B1A2S8-F1
#
_entry.id   AF-A0A3B1A2S8-F1
#
_cell.length_a   1.000
_cell.length_b   1.000
_cell.length_c   1.000
_cell.angle_alpha   90.00
_cell.angle_beta   90.00
_cell.angle_gamma   90.00
#
_symmetry.space_group_name_H-M   'P 1'
#
loop_
_entity.id
_entity.type
_entity.pdbx_description
1 polymer ?
#
loop_
_entity_poly.entity_id
_entity_poly.type
_entity_poly.pdbx_seq_one_letter_code
_entity_poly.pdbx_strand_id
1 'polypeptide(L)'
;MIEHLKNFDEEVPKWDIALAALAREEFDKGGRNLSLEDFKRQAAEHAIRFDDIMVTLFELCIQGEWQYQDADGNNCAITREEVDNLYIGGRLADKDVAGYTGSWYPLK
;
A
#
# COMPACT_ATOMS: atom_id res chain seq x y z
N MET A 1 25.63 4.79 -37.54
CA MET A 1 26.12 4.51 -36.17
C MET A 1 25.02 4.97 -35.22
N ILE A 2 24.71 4.10 -34.27
CA ILE A 2 23.42 3.98 -33.57
C ILE A 2 23.36 4.95 -32.39
N GLU A 3 22.46 5.93 -32.38
CA GLU A 3 22.00 6.59 -31.15
C GLU A 3 20.54 7.04 -31.30
N HIS A 4 19.63 6.11 -30.99
CA HIS A 4 18.24 6.41 -30.63
C HIS A 4 17.77 5.33 -29.65
N LEU A 5 18.48 5.19 -28.53
CA LEU A 5 17.91 4.56 -27.35
C LEU A 5 17.04 5.62 -26.69
N LYS A 6 15.77 5.60 -27.07
CA LYS A 6 14.68 6.32 -26.39
C LYS A 6 14.80 6.07 -24.89
N ASN A 7 14.62 7.12 -24.10
CA ASN A 7 14.42 7.04 -22.65
C ASN A 7 13.34 6.00 -22.33
N PHE A 8 13.75 4.76 -22.05
CA PHE A 8 12.98 3.82 -21.26
C PHE A 8 13.34 4.07 -19.80
N ASP A 9 13.06 5.29 -19.34
CA ASP A 9 12.87 5.55 -17.92
C ASP A 9 11.37 5.41 -17.68
N GLU A 10 10.80 4.25 -18.06
CA GLU A 10 9.56 3.81 -17.44
C GLU A 10 9.90 3.67 -15.97
N GLU A 11 9.61 4.72 -15.19
CA GLU A 11 9.91 4.82 -13.77
C GLU A 11 9.43 3.54 -13.10
N VAL A 12 10.39 2.68 -12.74
CA VAL A 12 10.10 1.45 -12.01
C VAL A 12 9.31 1.86 -10.77
N PRO A 13 8.08 1.34 -10.58
CA PRO A 13 7.26 1.72 -9.46
C PRO A 13 8.03 1.54 -8.15
N LYS A 14 7.86 2.50 -7.23
CA LYS A 14 8.52 2.45 -5.91
C LYS A 14 7.91 1.40 -4.98
N TRP A 15 6.88 0.71 -5.44
CA TRP A 15 6.15 -0.31 -4.72
C TRP A 15 6.24 -1.66 -5.43
N ASP A 16 5.91 -2.74 -4.71
CA ASP A 16 5.83 -4.06 -5.30
C ASP A 16 4.55 -4.19 -6.16
N ILE A 17 4.74 -4.36 -7.47
CA ILE A 17 3.65 -4.45 -8.44
C ILE A 17 2.73 -5.65 -8.16
N ALA A 18 3.29 -6.78 -7.70
CA ALA A 18 2.50 -7.97 -7.42
C ALA A 18 1.61 -7.76 -6.17
N LEU A 19 2.15 -7.13 -5.13
CA LEU A 19 1.37 -6.80 -3.93
C LEU A 19 0.31 -5.73 -4.20
N ALA A 20 0.60 -4.75 -5.06
CA ALA A 20 -0.38 -3.77 -5.51
C ALA A 20 -1.54 -4.42 -6.29
N ALA A 21 -1.22 -5.36 -7.18
CA ALA A 21 -2.22 -6.12 -7.92
C ALA A 21 -3.07 -7.00 -6.98
N LEU A 22 -2.45 -7.62 -5.99
CA LEU A 22 -3.16 -8.43 -4.98
C LEU A 22 -4.17 -7.58 -4.19
N ALA A 23 -3.75 -6.41 -3.69
CA ALA A 23 -4.63 -5.49 -2.98
C ALA A 23 -5.80 -5.03 -3.87
N ARG A 24 -5.53 -4.74 -5.14
CA ARG A 24 -6.59 -4.36 -6.10
C ARG A 24 -7.58 -5.48 -6.35
N GLU A 25 -7.10 -6.69 -6.56
CA GLU A 25 -7.93 -7.87 -6.78
C GLU A 25 -8.86 -8.13 -5.57
N GLU A 26 -8.35 -7.99 -4.34
CA GLU A 26 -9.16 -8.16 -3.14
C GLU A 26 -10.26 -7.09 -3.02
N PHE A 27 -9.95 -5.84 -3.36
CA PHE A 27 -10.95 -4.77 -3.43
C PHE A 27 -12.02 -5.07 -4.49
N ASP A 28 -11.61 -5.48 -5.69
CA ASP A 28 -12.53 -5.76 -6.81
C ASP A 28 -13.45 -6.96 -6.50
N LYS A 29 -12.94 -7.99 -5.80
CA LYS A 29 -13.74 -9.14 -5.35
C LYS A 29 -14.72 -8.76 -4.25
N GLY A 30 -14.29 -7.96 -3.29
CA GLY A 30 -15.08 -7.58 -2.12
C GLY A 30 -16.10 -6.47 -2.39
N GLY A 31 -15.83 -5.62 -3.38
CA GLY A 31 -16.66 -4.44 -3.69
C GLY A 31 -16.75 -3.43 -2.54
N ARG A 32 -15.79 -3.46 -1.61
CA ARG A 32 -15.75 -2.61 -0.42
C ARG A 32 -14.32 -2.17 -0.12
N ASN A 33 -14.18 -1.08 0.62
CA ASN A 33 -12.89 -0.65 1.13
C ASN A 33 -12.25 -1.76 1.98
N LEU A 34 -10.93 -1.85 1.90
CA LEU A 34 -10.14 -2.85 2.59
C LEU A 34 -9.72 -2.34 3.96
N SER A 35 -9.76 -3.21 4.96
CA SER A 35 -9.30 -2.91 6.33
C SER A 35 -7.95 -3.57 6.60
N LEU A 36 -7.33 -3.27 7.75
CA LEU A 36 -6.15 -4.01 8.21
C LEU A 36 -6.41 -5.52 8.32
N GLU A 37 -7.62 -5.92 8.72
CA GLU A 37 -7.98 -7.34 8.83
C GLU A 37 -7.98 -8.04 7.47
N ASP A 38 -8.36 -7.34 6.40
CA ASP A 38 -8.30 -7.86 5.03
C ASP A 38 -6.86 -8.10 4.60
N PHE A 39 -5.96 -7.15 4.85
CA PHE A 39 -4.54 -7.30 4.53
C PHE A 39 -3.86 -8.39 5.38
N LYS A 40 -4.25 -8.54 6.65
CA LYS A 40 -3.78 -9.65 7.50
C LYS A 40 -4.24 -11.01 6.98
N ARG A 41 -5.49 -11.11 6.55
CA ARG A 41 -6.03 -12.32 5.92
C ARG A 41 -5.27 -12.65 4.63
N GLN A 42 -5.05 -11.67 3.76
CA GLN A 42 -4.28 -11.84 2.51
C GLN A 42 -2.83 -12.28 2.78
N ALA A 43 -2.16 -11.68 3.76
CA ALA A 43 -0.83 -12.09 4.19
C ALA A 43 -0.81 -13.58 4.58
N ALA A 44 -1.78 -14.03 5.37
CA ALA A 44 -1.90 -15.42 5.80
C ALA A 44 -2.23 -16.37 4.64
N GLU A 45 -3.19 -16.00 3.77
CA GLU A 45 -3.65 -16.82 2.64
C GLU A 45 -2.55 -17.06 1.60
N HIS A 46 -1.73 -16.05 1.34
CA HIS A 46 -0.68 -16.10 0.33
C HIS A 46 0.72 -16.39 0.92
N ALA A 47 0.82 -16.62 2.23
CA ALA A 47 2.08 -16.77 2.96
C ALA A 47 3.06 -15.60 2.71
N ILE A 48 2.52 -14.39 2.56
CA ILE A 48 3.25 -13.14 2.37
C ILE A 48 3.38 -12.47 3.74
N ARG A 49 4.42 -11.68 3.94
CA ARG A 49 4.55 -10.91 5.18
C ARG A 49 3.58 -9.73 5.15
N PHE A 50 2.83 -9.58 6.24
CA PHE A 50 1.90 -8.48 6.41
C PHE A 50 2.57 -7.11 6.27
N ASP A 51 3.80 -6.96 6.78
CA ASP A 51 4.52 -5.70 6.67
C ASP A 51 4.87 -5.33 5.23
N ASP A 52 5.24 -6.29 4.37
CA ASP A 52 5.52 -6.04 2.94
C ASP A 52 4.26 -5.53 2.19
N ILE A 53 3.08 -6.05 2.56
CA ILE A 53 1.79 -5.56 2.03
C ILE A 53 1.54 -4.13 2.49
N MET A 54 1.74 -3.83 3.78
CA MET A 54 1.50 -2.50 4.32
C MET A 54 2.48 -1.46 3.74
N VAL A 55 3.76 -1.82 3.57
CA VAL A 55 4.75 -0.97 2.87
C VAL A 55 4.22 -0.57 1.49
N THR A 56 3.81 -1.56 0.71
CA THR A 56 3.31 -1.36 -0.65
C THR A 56 2.07 -0.48 -0.65
N LEU A 57 1.13 -0.71 0.27
CA LEU A 57 -0.09 0.08 0.37
C LEU A 57 0.18 1.55 0.75
N PHE A 58 1.13 1.79 1.66
CA PHE A 58 1.55 3.14 2.01
C PHE A 58 2.22 3.86 0.84
N GLU A 59 3.08 3.18 0.09
CA GLU A 59 3.64 3.71 -1.15
C GLU A 59 2.55 4.12 -2.14
N LEU A 60 1.55 3.26 -2.35
CA LEU A 60 0.41 3.56 -3.21
C LEU A 60 -0.38 4.78 -2.72
N CYS A 61 -0.54 4.95 -1.41
CA CYS A 61 -1.18 6.13 -0.84
C CYS A 61 -0.35 7.40 -1.06
N ILE A 62 0.97 7.34 -0.83
CA ILE A 62 1.89 8.46 -1.03
C ILE A 62 1.89 8.91 -2.50
N GLN A 63 1.75 7.98 -3.43
CA GLN A 63 1.71 8.28 -4.87
C GLN A 63 0.31 8.64 -5.39
N GLY A 64 -0.71 8.64 -4.51
CA GLY A 64 -2.09 8.99 -4.87
C GLY A 64 -2.79 7.95 -5.75
N GLU A 65 -2.33 6.70 -5.72
CA GLU A 65 -3.00 5.56 -6.34
C GLU A 65 -4.12 5.01 -5.44
N TRP A 66 -3.91 5.11 -4.13
CA TRP A 66 -4.86 4.68 -3.09
C TRP A 66 -5.10 5.80 -2.07
N GLN A 67 -6.19 5.70 -1.34
CA GLN A 67 -6.57 6.64 -0.30
C GLN A 67 -6.89 5.89 0.99
N TYR A 68 -6.34 6.38 2.10
CA TYR A 68 -6.76 5.97 3.42
C TYR A 68 -7.93 6.84 3.90
N GLN A 69 -8.95 6.21 4.43
CA GLN A 69 -10.08 6.83 5.08
C GLN A 69 -10.11 6.38 6.54
N ASP A 70 -10.12 7.30 7.49
CA ASP A 70 -10.16 6.97 8.91
C ASP A 70 -11.51 6.37 9.33
N ALA A 71 -11.62 5.97 10.61
CA ALA A 71 -12.84 5.38 11.16
C ALA A 71 -14.05 6.33 11.18
N ASP A 72 -13.80 7.65 11.12
CA ASP A 72 -14.82 8.69 11.07
C ASP A 72 -15.25 9.00 9.61
N GLY A 73 -14.63 8.35 8.62
CA GLY A 73 -14.92 8.54 7.20
C GLY A 73 -14.14 9.69 6.55
N ASN A 74 -13.16 10.28 7.23
CA ASN A 74 -12.35 11.35 6.67
C ASN A 74 -11.18 10.78 5.87
N ASN A 75 -10.93 11.38 4.71
CA ASN A 75 -9.78 11.01 3.89
C ASN A 75 -8.51 11.61 4.50
N CYS A 76 -7.61 10.74 4.94
CA CYS A 76 -6.36 11.11 5.58
C CYS A 76 -5.19 10.81 4.63
N ALA A 77 -4.37 11.83 4.37
CA ALA A 77 -3.17 11.66 3.55
C ALA A 77 -2.09 10.92 4.35
N ILE A 78 -1.58 9.82 3.81
CA ILE A 78 -0.41 9.13 4.35
C ILE A 78 0.83 9.79 3.76
N THR A 79 1.73 10.25 4.63
CA THR A 79 2.95 10.97 4.20
C THR A 79 4.19 10.10 4.31
N ARG A 80 5.22 10.43 3.51
CA ARG A 80 6.53 9.75 3.60
C ARG A 80 7.13 9.85 5.00
N GLU A 81 7.04 11.02 5.63
CA GLU A 81 7.59 11.26 6.97
C GLU A 81 6.91 10.38 8.02
N GLU A 82 5.58 10.27 7.98
CA GLU A 82 4.81 9.39 8.85
C GLU A 82 5.26 7.94 8.70
N VAL A 83 5.34 7.47 7.44
CA VAL A 83 5.74 6.11 7.11
C VAL A 83 7.16 5.83 7.58
N ASP A 84 8.13 6.71 7.30
CA ASP A 84 9.53 6.59 7.74
C ASP A 84 9.66 6.50 9.27
N ASN A 85 8.80 7.22 10.01
CA ASN A 85 8.74 7.18 11.48
C ASN A 85 8.18 5.85 12.03
N LEU A 86 7.42 5.09 11.22
CA LEU A 86 6.97 3.75 11.61
C LEU A 86 8.08 2.69 11.42
N TYR A 87 9.10 2.96 10.61
CA TYR A 87 10.22 2.05 10.34
C TYR A 87 11.40 2.16 11.32
N ILE A 88 11.19 2.55 12.58
CA ILE A 88 12.27 2.59 13.58
C ILE A 88 12.73 1.15 13.90
N GLY A 89 13.68 0.64 13.10
CA GLY A 89 14.16 -0.75 13.14
C GLY A 89 14.09 -1.50 11.80
N GLY A 90 13.66 -0.84 10.73
CA GLY A 90 13.63 -1.41 9.37
C GLY A 90 12.46 -2.36 9.09
N ARG A 91 11.49 -2.46 10.00
CA ARG A 91 10.25 -3.25 9.84
C ARG A 91 9.08 -2.56 10.50
N LEU A 92 7.90 -2.69 9.89
CA LEU A 92 6.62 -2.40 10.54
C LEU A 92 6.25 -3.58 11.44
N ALA A 93 5.89 -3.29 12.69
CA ALA A 93 5.19 -4.25 13.55
C ALA A 93 3.69 -3.94 13.58
N ASP A 94 2.88 -4.93 13.99
CA ASP A 94 1.43 -4.77 14.15
C ASP A 94 1.04 -3.54 14.99
N LYS A 95 1.82 -3.23 16.03
CA LYS A 95 1.59 -2.08 16.91
C LYS A 95 1.76 -0.73 16.19
N ASP A 96 2.60 -0.68 15.16
CA ASP A 96 2.94 0.56 14.45
C ASP A 96 1.81 0.92 13.49
N VAL A 97 1.10 -0.08 12.96
CA VAL A 97 -0.09 0.13 12.12
C VAL A 97 -1.40 0.10 12.91
N ALA A 98 -1.37 -0.19 14.21
CA ALA A 98 -2.59 -0.30 15.03
C ALA A 98 -3.41 0.99 15.10
N GLY A 99 -2.81 2.15 14.81
CA GLY A 99 -3.51 3.42 14.72
C GLY A 99 -4.43 3.55 13.50
N TYR A 100 -4.20 2.77 12.44
CA TYR A 100 -5.00 2.83 11.22
C TYR A 100 -6.26 1.95 11.35
N THR A 101 -7.28 2.49 12.00
CA THR A 101 -8.53 1.75 12.29
C THR A 101 -9.59 1.84 11.19
N GLY A 102 -9.42 2.77 10.25
CA GLY A 102 -10.27 2.91 9.06
C GLY A 102 -9.97 1.93 7.92
N SER A 103 -10.10 2.41 6.68
CA SER A 103 -10.08 1.59 5.47
C SER A 103 -9.34 2.23 4.29
N TRP A 104 -8.95 1.42 3.31
CA TRP A 104 -8.25 1.84 2.11
C TRP A 104 -9.07 1.53 0.87
N TYR A 105 -8.99 2.42 -0.11
CA TYR A 105 -9.65 2.24 -1.40
C TYR A 105 -8.80 2.82 -2.55
N PRO A 106 -8.88 2.24 -3.76
CA PRO A 106 -8.17 2.77 -4.92
C PRO A 106 -8.81 4.08 -5.42
N LEU A 107 -7.98 5.01 -5.87
CA LEU A 107 -8.44 6.27 -6.48
C LEU A 107 -8.53 6.20 -8.02
N LYS A 108 -7.83 5.25 -8.65
CA LYS A 108 -7.78 5.02 -10.10
C LYS A 108 -8.26 3.63 -10.46
#